data_AF-A0A7J9LEC9-F1
#
_entry.id   AF-A0A7J9LEC9-F1
#
_cell.length_a   1.000
_cell.length_b   1.000
_cell.length_c   1.000
_cell.angle_alpha   90.00
_cell.angle_beta   90.00
_cell.angle_gamma   90.00
#
_symmetry.space_group_name_H-M   'P 1'
#
loop_
_entity.id
_entity.type
_entity.pdbx_description
1 polymer ?
#
loop_
_entity_poly.entity_id
_entity_poly.type
_entity_poly.pdbx_seq_one_letter_code
_entity_poly.pdbx_strand_id
1 'polypeptide(L)'
;MASDHAGKPNEQTTDKNTTPTSQQQQQQQGPSIQWPPQSHPPQVCYPPAIVPPNAQFHGYNALPPGGRYGPYPYPYPPPGPYYGQGYIQSEHRHPCSGACRCFLAFLILVIVILLLTKLIIWATLLPRFPVFHVANMHVTNFNTDANPFTARWETEIRIENPNTKLYLYVDGMEVFMNYNDKYDVGTTWINPMFMESKNKTSMQVVINTGESAHHAVPIWIAQDMGKDQKNGGVNFVLKIKVWVTLKSGMWLWFRRSLMLNVECDDLKVNFGNSSREGTLEYIKDREDCYVSA
;
A
#
# COMPACT_ATOMS: atom_id res chain seq x y z
N MET A 1 -58.17 68.09 -10.44
CA MET A 1 -57.29 67.80 -9.29
C MET A 1 -56.47 66.56 -9.63
N ALA A 2 -55.13 66.68 -9.63
CA ALA A 2 -54.04 65.67 -9.65
C ALA A 2 -53.99 64.64 -10.82
N SER A 3 -52.95 64.61 -11.68
CA SER A 3 -51.55 64.06 -11.54
C SER A 3 -51.48 62.53 -11.48
N ASP A 4 -50.55 61.76 -12.06
CA ASP A 4 -49.43 61.94 -13.01
C ASP A 4 -48.91 60.53 -13.44
N HIS A 5 -48.28 60.46 -14.63
CA HIS A 5 -47.15 59.60 -15.05
C HIS A 5 -47.26 58.08 -15.35
N ALA A 6 -46.77 57.70 -16.54
CA ALA A 6 -46.45 56.34 -17.01
C ALA A 6 -45.04 56.29 -17.64
N GLY A 7 -44.27 55.23 -17.38
CA GLY A 7 -42.94 54.95 -17.94
C GLY A 7 -42.88 53.62 -18.70
N LYS A 8 -42.06 53.59 -19.78
CA LYS A 8 -41.82 52.48 -20.75
C LYS A 8 -40.99 51.30 -20.16
N PRO A 9 -40.74 50.20 -20.92
CA PRO A 9 -39.52 50.11 -21.75
C PRO A 9 -39.65 49.41 -23.14
N ASN A 10 -38.59 49.54 -23.94
CA ASN A 10 -38.41 49.29 -25.39
C ASN A 10 -38.14 47.82 -25.82
N GLU A 11 -38.28 47.62 -27.13
CA GLU A 11 -38.20 46.40 -27.95
C GLU A 11 -36.99 46.39 -28.92
N GLN A 12 -36.62 45.18 -29.38
CA GLN A 12 -35.95 44.80 -30.67
C GLN A 12 -34.41 45.04 -30.77
N THR A 13 -33.55 44.21 -31.42
CA THR A 13 -33.69 43.37 -32.64
C THR A 13 -32.53 42.35 -32.79
N THR A 14 -32.72 41.47 -33.78
CA THR A 14 -32.11 40.19 -34.20
C THR A 14 -30.83 40.24 -35.09
N ASP A 15 -30.02 39.17 -34.98
CA ASP A 15 -29.42 38.28 -36.02
C ASP A 15 -28.20 38.58 -36.95
N LYS A 16 -27.38 37.50 -37.04
CA LYS A 16 -26.55 36.91 -38.12
C LYS A 16 -25.11 37.41 -38.41
N ASN A 17 -24.11 36.52 -38.21
CA ASN A 17 -23.39 35.85 -39.32
C ASN A 17 -22.46 34.70 -38.87
N THR A 18 -22.18 33.78 -39.80
CA THR A 18 -21.66 32.39 -39.65
C THR A 18 -20.14 32.24 -39.92
N THR A 19 -19.62 31.05 -39.59
CA THR A 19 -18.46 30.26 -40.11
C THR A 19 -17.14 30.21 -39.28
N PRO A 20 -16.33 29.13 -39.37
CA PRO A 20 -15.85 28.37 -38.20
C PRO A 20 -14.31 28.26 -38.13
N THR A 21 -13.72 28.24 -36.94
CA THR A 21 -12.25 28.10 -36.80
C THR A 21 -11.87 26.76 -36.22
N SER A 22 -11.21 25.97 -37.05
CA SER A 22 -10.42 24.79 -36.72
C SER A 22 -9.27 25.14 -35.77
N GLN A 23 -9.17 24.44 -34.64
CA GLN A 23 -7.99 24.53 -33.78
C GLN A 23 -6.89 23.61 -34.31
N GLN A 24 -5.84 24.22 -34.84
CA GLN A 24 -4.56 23.59 -35.14
C GLN A 24 -3.83 23.26 -33.83
N GLN A 25 -3.26 22.05 -33.77
CA GLN A 25 -2.32 21.61 -32.75
C GLN A 25 -1.08 22.52 -32.75
N GLN A 26 -0.86 23.25 -31.66
CA GLN A 26 0.44 23.85 -31.34
C GLN A 26 1.20 22.89 -30.42
N GLN A 27 2.30 22.33 -30.94
CA GLN A 27 3.35 21.68 -30.15
C GLN A 27 3.97 22.72 -29.20
N GLN A 28 3.71 22.60 -27.91
CA GLN A 28 4.50 23.28 -26.88
C GLN A 28 5.82 22.52 -26.69
N GLN A 29 6.91 23.13 -27.13
CA GLN A 29 8.27 22.71 -26.75
C GLN A 29 8.43 22.94 -25.24
N GLY A 30 8.61 21.85 -24.49
CA GLY A 30 9.00 21.92 -23.08
C GLY A 30 10.42 22.49 -22.92
N PRO A 31 10.76 23.05 -21.74
CA PRO A 31 12.07 23.62 -21.50
C PRO A 31 13.18 22.58 -21.62
N SER A 32 14.32 22.98 -22.20
CA SER A 32 15.52 22.13 -22.33
C SER A 32 16.03 21.71 -20.96
N ILE A 33 16.11 20.40 -20.72
CA ILE A 33 16.78 19.84 -19.54
C ILE A 33 18.29 20.07 -19.69
N GLN A 34 18.83 20.98 -18.89
CA GLN A 34 20.27 21.15 -18.73
C GLN A 34 20.74 20.20 -17.62
N TRP A 35 21.47 19.15 -18.00
CA TRP A 35 22.08 18.23 -17.03
C TRP A 35 23.19 18.93 -16.25
N PRO A 36 23.31 18.73 -14.92
CA PRO A 36 24.44 19.24 -14.15
C PRO A 36 25.74 18.53 -14.56
N PRO A 37 26.92 19.18 -14.43
CA PRO A 37 28.19 18.56 -14.76
C PRO A 37 28.45 17.33 -13.89
N GLN A 38 28.90 16.25 -14.53
CA GLN A 38 29.24 14.99 -13.89
C GLN A 38 30.37 15.22 -12.87
N SER A 39 30.07 14.99 -11.59
CA SER A 39 31.10 14.81 -10.57
C SER A 39 31.78 13.45 -10.79
N HIS A 40 33.08 13.50 -11.04
CA HIS A 40 33.96 12.36 -11.11
C HIS A 40 34.02 11.65 -9.74
N PRO A 41 33.95 10.31 -9.68
CA PRO A 41 34.16 9.60 -8.43
C PRO A 41 35.63 9.69 -8.00
N PRO A 42 35.93 9.70 -6.69
CA PRO A 42 37.30 9.71 -6.21
C PRO A 42 38.03 8.43 -6.65
N GLN A 43 39.25 8.62 -7.17
CA GLN A 43 40.15 7.54 -7.55
C GLN A 43 40.50 6.70 -6.31
N VAL A 44 40.06 5.46 -6.28
CA VAL A 44 40.49 4.48 -5.28
C VAL A 44 41.83 3.94 -5.74
N CYS A 45 42.93 4.36 -5.10
CA CYS A 45 44.24 3.77 -5.32
C CYS A 45 44.24 2.32 -4.84
N TYR A 46 44.35 1.37 -5.77
CA TYR A 46 44.75 0.00 -5.44
C TYR A 46 46.29 -0.06 -5.31
N PRO A 47 46.85 -0.77 -4.31
CA PRO A 47 48.28 -1.04 -4.27
C PRO A 47 48.67 -2.06 -5.37
N PRO A 48 49.88 -1.97 -5.95
CA PRO A 48 50.30 -2.87 -7.03
C PRO A 48 50.53 -4.30 -6.53
N ALA A 49 50.16 -5.26 -7.37
CA ALA A 49 50.42 -6.68 -7.16
C ALA A 49 51.93 -6.98 -7.23
N ILE A 50 52.45 -7.66 -6.20
CA ILE A 50 53.82 -8.18 -6.19
C ILE A 50 53.82 -9.49 -7.00
N VAL A 51 54.53 -9.47 -8.13
CA VAL A 51 54.84 -10.69 -8.91
C VAL A 51 56.18 -11.23 -8.41
N PRO A 52 56.28 -12.49 -7.95
CA PRO A 52 57.58 -13.08 -7.61
C PRO A 52 58.39 -13.35 -8.89
N PRO A 53 59.70 -13.02 -8.93
CA PRO A 53 60.54 -13.27 -10.08
C PRO A 53 61.01 -14.74 -10.13
N ASN A 54 61.11 -15.24 -11.38
CA ASN A 54 61.95 -16.31 -11.89
C ASN A 54 61.86 -17.76 -11.32
N ALA A 55 60.93 -18.56 -11.85
CA ALA A 55 61.21 -19.99 -12.03
C ALA A 55 62.20 -20.16 -13.20
N GLN A 56 63.50 -20.26 -12.93
CA GLN A 56 64.50 -20.57 -13.95
C GLN A 56 64.51 -22.07 -14.25
N PHE A 57 64.36 -22.36 -15.54
CA PHE A 57 64.43 -23.64 -16.21
C PHE A 57 65.77 -24.36 -15.95
N HIS A 58 65.71 -25.64 -15.60
CA HIS A 58 66.89 -26.52 -15.56
C HIS A 58 67.31 -26.91 -16.99
N GLY A 59 68.51 -26.53 -17.39
CA GLY A 59 69.16 -26.96 -18.63
C GLY A 59 70.46 -27.72 -18.31
N TYR A 60 70.58 -28.92 -18.87
CA TYR A 60 71.64 -29.90 -18.62
C TYR A 60 72.98 -29.56 -19.27
N ASN A 61 74.05 -29.94 -18.55
CA ASN A 61 75.36 -30.47 -18.98
C ASN A 61 76.13 -29.85 -20.16
N ALA A 62 77.33 -29.34 -19.86
CA ALA A 62 78.56 -29.67 -20.61
C ALA A 62 79.82 -29.38 -19.76
N LEU A 63 80.79 -30.29 -19.83
CA LEU A 63 82.08 -30.34 -19.13
C LEU A 63 83.22 -30.02 -20.15
N PRO A 64 84.52 -29.92 -19.76
CA PRO A 64 85.39 -28.75 -19.82
C PRO A 64 86.44 -28.79 -20.97
N PRO A 65 87.36 -27.81 -21.04
CA PRO A 65 88.79 -28.12 -20.87
C PRO A 65 89.54 -26.99 -20.11
N GLY A 66 90.64 -27.14 -19.38
CA GLY A 66 91.71 -28.13 -19.36
C GLY A 66 93.05 -27.37 -19.30
N GLY A 67 93.78 -27.47 -18.17
CA GLY A 67 95.20 -27.07 -18.00
C GLY A 67 95.43 -25.59 -17.63
N ARG A 68 96.41 -25.18 -16.80
CA ARG A 68 97.70 -25.79 -16.45
C ARG A 68 98.40 -25.00 -15.29
N TYR A 69 99.06 -25.75 -14.39
CA TYR A 69 100.22 -25.45 -13.52
C TYR A 69 100.20 -24.42 -12.35
N GLY A 70 100.58 -24.90 -11.16
CA GLY A 70 101.22 -24.11 -10.09
C GLY A 70 100.88 -24.55 -8.65
N PRO A 71 101.77 -25.24 -7.89
CA PRO A 71 101.49 -25.80 -6.56
C PRO A 71 101.93 -24.87 -5.42
N TYR A 72 101.22 -24.85 -4.28
CA TYR A 72 101.70 -25.02 -2.89
C TYR A 72 100.57 -24.68 -1.88
N PRO A 73 100.45 -25.44 -0.77
CA PRO A 73 99.23 -25.50 0.03
C PRO A 73 99.24 -24.54 1.23
N TYR A 74 98.21 -23.71 1.36
CA TYR A 74 97.86 -23.10 2.63
C TYR A 74 96.82 -23.98 3.34
N PRO A 75 97.03 -24.37 4.61
CA PRO A 75 96.08 -25.21 5.34
C PRO A 75 94.79 -24.42 5.63
N TYR A 76 93.69 -24.88 5.06
CA TYR A 76 92.34 -24.44 5.39
C TYR A 76 91.98 -24.82 6.84
N PRO A 77 91.30 -23.95 7.61
CA PRO A 77 90.74 -24.32 8.90
C PRO A 77 89.61 -25.37 8.73
N PRO A 78 89.39 -26.25 9.74
CA PRO A 78 88.49 -27.38 9.63
C PRO A 78 87.02 -26.95 9.42
N PRO A 79 86.21 -27.74 8.68
CA PRO A 79 84.79 -27.45 8.48
C PRO A 79 84.06 -27.52 9.83
N GLY A 80 83.42 -26.41 10.21
CA GLY A 80 82.55 -26.35 11.38
C GLY A 80 81.38 -27.34 11.26
N PRO A 81 80.91 -27.92 12.37
CA PRO A 81 79.86 -28.92 12.35
C PRO A 81 78.57 -28.33 11.78
N TYR A 82 78.08 -28.94 10.70
CA TYR A 82 76.73 -28.75 10.20
C TYR A 82 75.74 -29.20 11.28
N TYR A 83 75.31 -28.27 12.13
CA TYR A 83 74.06 -28.42 12.85
C TYR A 83 72.95 -28.36 11.80
N GLY A 84 72.34 -29.52 11.53
CA GLY A 84 71.10 -29.59 10.79
C GLY A 84 70.07 -28.71 11.49
N GLN A 85 69.72 -27.59 10.86
CA GLN A 85 68.53 -26.83 11.21
C GLN A 85 67.34 -27.73 10.96
N GLY A 86 66.86 -28.38 12.03
CA GLY A 86 65.50 -28.86 12.08
C GLY A 86 64.61 -27.64 11.83
N TYR A 87 64.01 -27.60 10.65
CA TYR A 87 62.96 -26.65 10.34
C TYR A 87 61.81 -26.97 11.32
N ILE A 88 61.81 -26.32 12.47
CA ILE A 88 60.54 -26.08 13.14
C ILE A 88 59.84 -25.12 12.18
N GLN A 89 58.96 -25.66 11.35
CA GLN A 89 57.91 -24.89 10.70
C GLN A 89 57.16 -24.19 11.82
N SER A 90 57.59 -22.97 12.12
CA SER A 90 56.78 -22.03 12.83
C SER A 90 55.63 -21.74 11.88
N GLU A 91 54.49 -22.41 12.08
CA GLU A 91 53.22 -21.96 11.52
C GLU A 91 53.09 -20.50 11.92
N HIS A 92 53.37 -19.60 10.98
CA HIS A 92 53.10 -18.17 11.13
C HIS A 92 51.58 -18.04 11.07
N ARG A 93 50.90 -18.36 12.18
CA ARG A 93 49.48 -18.13 12.35
C ARG A 93 49.27 -16.63 12.34
N HIS A 94 48.85 -16.10 11.20
CA HIS A 94 48.47 -14.71 11.02
C HIS A 94 47.52 -14.28 12.15
N PRO A 95 47.92 -13.36 13.05
CA PRO A 95 47.11 -12.99 14.22
C PRO A 95 45.82 -12.25 13.87
N CYS A 96 45.66 -11.83 12.61
CA CYS A 96 44.57 -10.95 12.19
C CYS A 96 43.29 -11.68 11.75
N SER A 97 43.25 -13.02 11.72
CA SER A 97 42.03 -13.75 11.33
C SER A 97 40.99 -13.82 12.45
N GLY A 98 41.37 -13.67 13.72
CA GLY A 98 40.46 -13.79 14.86
C GLY A 98 39.54 -12.58 15.01
N ALA A 99 40.09 -11.37 14.94
CA ALA A 99 39.34 -10.12 15.09
C ALA A 99 38.29 -9.94 13.98
N CYS A 100 38.63 -10.25 12.73
CA CYS A 100 37.66 -10.22 11.62
C CYS A 100 36.55 -11.27 11.78
N ARG A 101 36.86 -12.48 12.27
CA ARG A 101 35.86 -13.52 12.55
C ARG A 101 34.94 -13.13 13.71
N CYS A 102 35.47 -12.53 14.78
CA CYS A 102 34.68 -12.03 15.90
C CYS A 102 33.78 -10.86 15.48
N PHE A 103 34.29 -9.94 14.65
CA PHE A 103 33.50 -8.84 14.10
C PHE A 103 32.38 -9.34 13.19
N LEU A 104 32.66 -10.29 12.30
CA LEU A 104 31.64 -10.93 11.46
C LEU A 104 30.60 -11.69 12.28
N ALA A 105 31.02 -12.44 13.31
CA ALA A 105 30.11 -13.15 14.20
C ALA A 105 29.21 -12.18 14.99
N PHE A 106 29.76 -11.05 15.46
CA PHE A 106 29.00 -9.99 16.11
C PHE A 106 27.99 -9.35 15.16
N LEU A 107 28.40 -9.05 13.93
CA LEU A 107 27.52 -8.49 12.89
C LEU A 107 26.38 -9.45 12.56
N ILE A 108 26.67 -10.75 12.38
CA ILE A 108 25.65 -11.79 12.17
C ILE A 108 24.69 -11.85 13.36
N LEU A 109 25.21 -11.83 14.59
CA LEU A 109 24.38 -11.84 15.80
C LEU A 109 23.44 -10.63 15.86
N VAL A 110 23.95 -9.42 15.56
CA VAL A 110 23.12 -8.21 15.49
C VAL A 110 22.03 -8.35 14.43
N ILE A 111 22.37 -8.84 13.24
CA ILE A 111 21.37 -9.09 12.18
C ILE A 111 20.32 -10.09 12.66
N VAL A 112 20.71 -11.19 13.28
CA VAL A 112 19.78 -12.20 13.80
C VAL A 112 18.84 -11.58 14.83
N ILE A 113 19.34 -10.79 15.78
CA ILE A 113 18.50 -10.09 16.76
C ILE A 113 17.54 -9.10 16.08
N LEU A 114 18.00 -8.36 15.07
CA LEU A 114 17.15 -7.44 14.31
C LEU A 114 16.04 -8.18 13.54
N LEU A 115 16.35 -9.33 12.94
CA LEU A 115 15.36 -10.16 12.25
C LEU A 115 14.34 -10.75 13.24
N LEU A 116 14.80 -11.27 14.38
CA LEU A 116 13.93 -11.81 15.43
C LEU A 116 13.02 -10.73 16.01
N THR A 117 13.54 -9.54 16.31
CA THR A 117 12.72 -8.43 16.82
C THR A 117 11.69 -7.98 15.80
N LYS A 118 12.05 -7.86 14.51
CA LYS A 118 11.08 -7.57 13.44
C LYS A 118 9.99 -8.64 13.34
N LEU A 119 10.35 -9.92 13.44
CA LEU A 119 9.40 -11.03 13.41
C LEU A 119 8.44 -10.97 14.60
N ILE A 120 8.95 -10.74 15.80
CA ILE A 120 8.13 -10.61 17.03
C ILE A 120 7.19 -9.40 16.93
N ILE A 121 7.69 -8.25 16.46
CA ILE A 121 6.85 -7.05 16.25
C ILE A 121 5.76 -7.34 15.23
N TRP A 122 6.10 -7.98 14.10
CA TRP A 122 5.11 -8.33 13.08
C TRP A 122 4.05 -9.31 13.61
N ALA A 123 4.46 -10.33 14.36
CA ALA A 123 3.54 -11.31 14.97
C ALA A 123 2.62 -10.66 16.02
N THR A 124 3.14 -9.73 16.82
CA THR A 124 2.35 -9.05 17.88
C THR A 124 1.45 -7.93 17.36
N LEU A 125 1.81 -7.32 16.22
CA LEU A 125 1.01 -6.29 15.54
C LEU A 125 0.15 -6.87 14.41
N LEU A 126 -0.17 -8.17 14.46
CA LEU A 126 -1.08 -8.79 13.50
C LEU A 126 -2.40 -7.99 13.49
N PRO A 127 -2.70 -7.27 12.39
CA PRO A 127 -3.83 -6.36 12.36
C PRO A 127 -5.12 -7.18 12.39
N ARG A 128 -6.01 -6.84 13.31
CA ARG A 128 -7.39 -7.34 13.30
C ARG A 128 -8.25 -6.39 12.48
N PHE A 129 -9.16 -6.94 11.69
CA PHE A 129 -10.09 -6.12 10.93
C PHE A 129 -11.05 -5.40 11.89
N PRO A 130 -11.42 -4.15 11.59
CA PRO A 130 -12.51 -3.47 12.30
C PRO A 130 -13.82 -4.24 12.12
N VAL A 131 -14.67 -4.18 13.14
CA VAL A 131 -15.99 -4.80 13.15
C VAL A 131 -17.02 -3.75 12.75
N PHE A 132 -17.92 -4.11 11.85
CA PHE A 132 -19.02 -3.25 11.40
C PHE A 132 -20.34 -3.88 11.80
N HIS A 133 -21.28 -3.04 12.23
CA HIS A 133 -22.59 -3.48 12.65
C HIS A 133 -23.66 -2.48 12.20
N VAL A 134 -24.73 -2.97 11.58
CA VAL A 134 -25.89 -2.13 11.21
C VAL A 134 -26.85 -2.07 12.38
N ALA A 135 -26.89 -0.93 13.05
CA ALA A 135 -27.73 -0.72 14.23
C ALA A 135 -29.20 -0.50 13.86
N ASN A 136 -29.43 0.33 12.85
CA ASN A 136 -30.77 0.66 12.37
C ASN A 136 -30.71 1.11 10.91
N MET A 137 -31.81 0.96 10.20
CA MET A 137 -31.96 1.54 8.87
C MET A 137 -33.40 2.01 8.68
N HIS A 138 -33.53 3.22 8.14
CA HIS A 138 -34.79 3.83 7.76
C HIS A 138 -34.75 4.17 6.27
N VAL A 139 -35.79 3.78 5.54
CA VAL A 139 -35.91 4.04 4.11
C VAL A 139 -37.07 5.00 3.90
N THR A 140 -36.83 6.06 3.14
CA THR A 140 -37.84 7.05 2.77
C THR A 140 -37.85 7.24 1.26
N ASN A 141 -38.93 7.86 0.76
CA ASN A 141 -39.14 8.12 -0.66
C ASN A 141 -38.96 6.88 -1.55
N PHE A 142 -39.29 5.68 -1.03
CA PHE A 142 -39.18 4.43 -1.76
C PHE A 142 -40.30 4.34 -2.80
N ASN A 143 -40.00 4.74 -4.03
CA ASN A 143 -40.96 4.86 -5.12
C ASN A 143 -40.55 4.01 -6.31
N THR A 144 -41.04 2.78 -6.32
CA THR A 144 -40.81 1.76 -7.34
C THR A 144 -41.56 2.02 -8.65
N ASP A 145 -42.59 2.85 -8.61
CA ASP A 145 -43.36 3.28 -9.78
C ASP A 145 -42.75 4.51 -10.48
N ALA A 146 -41.78 5.19 -9.85
CA ALA A 146 -41.06 6.31 -10.46
C ALA A 146 -40.07 5.83 -11.52
N ASN A 147 -39.88 6.65 -12.56
CA ASN A 147 -38.84 6.46 -13.56
C ASN A 147 -38.04 7.76 -13.74
N PRO A 148 -36.79 7.84 -13.22
CA PRO A 148 -36.06 6.76 -12.55
C PRO A 148 -36.60 6.44 -11.15
N PHE A 149 -36.34 5.22 -10.67
CA PHE A 149 -36.63 4.79 -9.30
C PHE A 149 -36.02 5.76 -8.29
N THR A 150 -36.77 6.06 -7.22
CA THR A 150 -36.28 6.89 -6.11
C THR A 150 -36.33 6.15 -4.79
N ALA A 151 -35.32 6.37 -3.94
CA ALA A 151 -35.27 5.95 -2.55
C ALA A 151 -34.14 6.68 -1.81
N ARG A 152 -34.29 6.76 -0.50
CA ARG A 152 -33.29 7.31 0.41
C ARG A 152 -33.15 6.38 1.60
N TRP A 153 -31.95 5.84 1.80
CA TRP A 153 -31.62 5.00 2.94
C TRP A 153 -30.82 5.80 3.95
N GLU A 154 -31.28 5.78 5.20
CA GLU A 154 -30.62 6.36 6.35
C GLU A 154 -30.24 5.22 7.29
N THR A 155 -28.96 4.84 7.26
CA THR A 155 -28.43 3.68 7.98
C THR A 155 -27.51 4.12 9.10
N GLU A 156 -27.77 3.69 10.33
CA GLU A 156 -26.85 3.85 11.46
C GLU A 156 -25.87 2.67 11.47
N ILE A 157 -24.59 2.96 11.25
CA ILE A 157 -23.52 1.97 11.25
C ILE A 157 -22.63 2.20 12.46
N ARG A 158 -22.34 1.13 13.20
CA ARG A 158 -21.34 1.12 14.27
C ARG A 158 -20.06 0.46 13.75
N ILE A 159 -18.95 1.16 13.95
CA ILE A 159 -17.61 0.69 13.62
C ILE A 159 -16.84 0.54 14.92
N GLU A 160 -16.23 -0.62 15.12
CA GLU A 160 -15.38 -0.92 16.27
C GLU A 160 -13.97 -1.27 15.80
N ASN A 161 -12.96 -0.61 16.37
CA ASN A 161 -11.57 -0.97 16.16
C ASN A 161 -11.11 -1.94 17.27
N PRO A 162 -11.01 -3.25 17.03
CA PRO A 162 -10.59 -4.21 18.07
C PRO A 162 -9.09 -4.12 18.39
N ASN A 163 -8.31 -3.34 17.63
CA ASN A 163 -6.87 -3.26 17.82
C ASN A 163 -6.52 -2.38 19.02
N THR A 164 -5.60 -2.88 19.84
CA THR A 164 -5.21 -2.24 21.11
C THR A 164 -4.00 -1.32 20.98
N LYS A 165 -3.17 -1.54 19.96
CA LYS A 165 -1.91 -0.82 19.72
C LYS A 165 -1.85 -0.15 18.35
N LEU A 166 -2.93 -0.27 17.58
CA LEU A 166 -3.05 0.25 16.22
C LEU A 166 -4.21 1.23 16.14
N TYR A 167 -3.89 2.40 15.62
CA TYR A 167 -4.84 3.41 15.20
C TYR A 167 -5.34 3.09 13.80
N LEU A 168 -6.63 3.33 13.55
CA LEU A 168 -7.28 3.11 12.27
C LEU A 168 -7.54 4.46 11.61
N TYR A 169 -6.89 4.69 10.47
CA TYR A 169 -7.18 5.81 9.58
C TYR A 169 -8.02 5.28 8.43
N VAL A 170 -9.24 5.77 8.28
CA VAL A 170 -10.07 5.50 7.11
C VAL A 170 -9.76 6.58 6.09
N ASP A 171 -9.04 6.21 5.04
CA ASP A 171 -8.60 7.12 3.98
C ASP A 171 -9.72 7.41 2.98
N GLY A 172 -10.66 6.47 2.83
CA GLY A 172 -11.83 6.60 1.99
C GLY A 172 -12.81 5.46 2.26
N MET A 173 -14.10 5.70 2.02
CA MET A 173 -15.14 4.71 2.24
C MET A 173 -16.28 4.92 1.25
N GLU A 174 -16.54 3.89 0.46
CA GLU A 174 -17.61 3.86 -0.53
C GLU A 174 -18.65 2.84 -0.09
N VAL A 175 -19.91 3.27 0.02
CA VAL A 175 -21.00 2.46 0.54
C VAL A 175 -22.02 2.26 -0.56
N PHE A 176 -22.36 1.00 -0.80
CA PHE A 176 -23.33 0.56 -1.80
C PHE A 176 -24.51 -0.10 -1.11
N MET A 177 -25.71 0.21 -1.58
CA MET A 177 -26.91 -0.51 -1.23
C MET A 177 -27.26 -1.46 -2.37
N ASN A 178 -27.36 -2.75 -2.08
CA ASN A 178 -27.61 -3.79 -3.06
C ASN A 178 -28.99 -4.44 -2.83
N TYR A 179 -29.66 -4.75 -3.93
CA TYR A 179 -30.86 -5.60 -3.95
C TYR A 179 -30.52 -6.95 -4.60
N ASN A 180 -30.98 -8.05 -3.98
CA ASN A 180 -30.69 -9.44 -4.39
C ASN A 180 -29.20 -9.73 -4.63
N ASP A 181 -28.33 -9.16 -3.79
CA ASP A 181 -26.85 -9.33 -3.76
C ASP A 181 -26.10 -8.92 -5.02
N LYS A 182 -26.81 -8.38 -6.03
CA LYS A 182 -26.30 -8.21 -7.40
C LYS A 182 -26.50 -6.82 -7.96
N TYR A 183 -27.57 -6.13 -7.57
CA TYR A 183 -27.95 -4.85 -8.18
C TYR A 183 -27.72 -3.71 -7.22
N ASP A 184 -26.75 -2.87 -7.54
CA ASP A 184 -26.49 -1.64 -6.79
C ASP A 184 -27.65 -0.66 -7.05
N VAL A 185 -28.43 -0.36 -6.01
CA VAL A 185 -29.59 0.54 -6.07
C VAL A 185 -29.29 1.94 -5.54
N GLY A 186 -28.14 2.13 -4.90
CA GLY A 186 -27.66 3.42 -4.45
C GLY A 186 -26.20 3.32 -4.01
N THR A 187 -25.50 4.45 -4.07
CA THR A 187 -24.12 4.56 -3.60
C THR A 187 -23.89 5.92 -2.93
N THR A 188 -22.94 5.98 -2.00
CA THR A 188 -22.48 7.22 -1.37
C THR A 188 -21.02 7.11 -0.98
N TRP A 189 -20.34 8.26 -0.91
CA TRP A 189 -18.97 8.35 -0.43
C TRP A 189 -18.95 9.01 0.94
N ILE A 190 -18.20 8.42 1.87
CA ILE A 190 -18.01 8.95 3.22
C ILE A 190 -16.60 9.53 3.34
N ASN A 191 -16.52 10.69 3.98
CA ASN A 191 -15.26 11.39 4.18
C ASN A 191 -14.29 10.62 5.08
N PRO A 192 -12.97 10.86 4.92
CA PRO A 192 -11.96 10.22 5.76
C PRO A 192 -12.20 10.46 7.25
N MET A 193 -11.96 9.43 8.06
CA MET A 193 -12.14 9.51 9.51
C MET A 193 -10.99 8.81 10.26
N PHE A 194 -10.79 9.21 11.51
CA PHE A 194 -9.77 8.65 12.39
C PHE A 194 -10.42 7.98 13.58
N MET A 195 -9.94 6.79 13.91
CA MET A 195 -10.38 6.03 15.08
C MET A 195 -9.19 5.62 15.93
N GLU A 196 -9.30 5.94 17.23
CA GLU A 196 -8.35 5.49 18.23
C GLU A 196 -8.38 3.96 18.43
N SER A 197 -7.35 3.43 19.10
CA SER A 197 -7.30 2.02 19.49
C SER A 197 -8.44 1.67 20.45
N LYS A 198 -9.11 0.52 20.25
CA LYS A 198 -10.29 0.09 21.03
C LYS A 198 -11.46 1.07 21.02
N ASN A 199 -11.51 2.01 20.08
CA ASN A 199 -12.62 2.93 19.99
C ASN A 199 -13.82 2.30 19.26
N LYS A 200 -15.02 2.73 19.65
CA LYS A 200 -16.28 2.44 18.97
C LYS A 200 -16.88 3.76 18.51
N THR A 201 -17.31 3.83 17.26
CA THR A 201 -17.90 5.04 16.70
C THR A 201 -19.16 4.64 15.96
N SER A 202 -20.23 5.41 16.15
CA SER A 202 -21.47 5.26 15.38
C SER A 202 -21.56 6.43 14.41
N MET A 203 -21.99 6.16 13.18
CA MET A 203 -22.17 7.18 12.15
C MET A 203 -23.46 6.93 11.38
N GLN A 204 -24.07 8.02 10.93
CA GLN A 204 -25.22 7.96 10.04
C GLN A 204 -24.73 8.00 8.59
N VAL A 205 -25.08 6.98 7.82
CA VAL A 205 -24.83 6.90 6.38
C VAL A 205 -26.13 7.17 5.64
N VAL A 206 -26.06 8.07 4.67
CA VAL A 206 -27.18 8.46 3.83
C VAL A 206 -26.87 8.10 2.39
N ILE A 207 -27.72 7.28 1.79
CA ILE A 207 -27.62 6.86 0.40
C ILE A 207 -28.88 7.36 -0.32
N ASN A 208 -28.71 8.08 -1.43
CA ASN A 208 -29.82 8.45 -2.29
C ASN A 208 -29.69 7.75 -3.64
N THR A 209 -30.82 7.36 -4.22
CA THR A 209 -30.89 6.94 -5.62
C THR A 209 -30.50 8.11 -6.55
N GLY A 210 -29.70 7.85 -7.58
CA GLY A 210 -29.44 8.81 -8.65
C GLY A 210 -28.35 9.86 -8.37
N GLU A 211 -27.69 9.80 -7.21
CA GLU A 211 -26.54 10.68 -6.89
C GLU A 211 -25.29 10.35 -7.73
N SER A 212 -25.33 9.25 -8.49
CA SER A 212 -24.30 8.84 -9.44
C SER A 212 -24.96 8.35 -10.73
N ALA A 213 -24.73 9.06 -11.84
CA ALA A 213 -25.31 8.76 -13.16
C ALA A 213 -24.99 7.34 -13.70
N HIS A 214 -24.01 6.66 -13.11
CA HIS A 214 -23.56 5.32 -13.49
C HIS A 214 -24.37 4.18 -12.87
N HIS A 215 -25.30 4.45 -11.95
CA HIS A 215 -26.07 3.42 -11.21
C HIS A 215 -27.59 3.64 -11.30
N ALA A 216 -28.10 3.91 -12.51
CA ALA A 216 -29.54 3.95 -12.72
C ALA A 216 -30.14 2.55 -12.52
N VAL A 217 -31.08 2.42 -11.59
CA VAL A 217 -31.77 1.16 -11.32
C VAL A 217 -32.64 0.79 -12.52
N PRO A 218 -32.47 -0.40 -13.12
CA PRO A 218 -33.33 -0.85 -14.22
C PRO A 218 -34.80 -0.92 -13.79
N ILE A 219 -35.71 -0.60 -14.71
CA ILE A 219 -37.17 -0.59 -14.45
C ILE A 219 -37.66 -1.93 -13.88
N TRP A 220 -37.16 -3.05 -14.41
CA TRP A 220 -37.56 -4.38 -13.97
C TRP A 220 -37.12 -4.70 -12.54
N ILE A 221 -35.96 -4.18 -12.11
CA ILE A 221 -35.49 -4.28 -10.71
C ILE A 221 -36.38 -3.46 -9.77
N ALA A 222 -36.74 -2.24 -10.18
CA ALA A 222 -37.67 -1.43 -9.41
C ALA A 222 -39.04 -2.11 -9.26
N GLN A 223 -39.55 -2.74 -10.32
CA GLN A 223 -40.79 -3.50 -10.27
C GLN A 223 -40.70 -4.73 -9.36
N ASP A 224 -39.59 -5.45 -9.37
CA ASP A 224 -39.37 -6.60 -8.49
C ASP A 224 -39.30 -6.18 -7.01
N MET A 225 -38.57 -5.10 -6.70
CA MET A 225 -38.61 -4.48 -5.37
C MET A 225 -40.04 -4.07 -4.96
N GLY A 226 -40.85 -3.57 -5.90
CA GLY A 226 -42.25 -3.22 -5.65
C GLY A 226 -43.14 -4.44 -5.37
N LYS A 227 -42.82 -5.62 -5.93
CA LYS A 227 -43.49 -6.88 -5.59
C LYS A 227 -43.10 -7.35 -4.19
N ASP A 228 -41.81 -7.30 -3.86
CA ASP A 228 -41.30 -7.70 -2.54
C ASP A 228 -41.86 -6.82 -1.43
N GLN A 229 -41.92 -5.51 -1.67
CA GLN A 229 -42.58 -4.55 -0.79
C GLN A 229 -44.03 -4.97 -0.47
N LYS A 230 -44.80 -5.38 -1.48
CA LYS A 230 -46.18 -5.87 -1.32
C LYS A 230 -46.27 -7.23 -0.64
N ASN A 231 -45.22 -8.04 -0.75
CA ASN A 231 -45.12 -9.39 -0.16
C ASN A 231 -44.61 -9.39 1.29
N GLY A 232 -44.37 -8.21 1.89
CA GLY A 232 -44.07 -8.09 3.31
C GLY A 232 -42.75 -7.39 3.64
N GLY A 233 -41.93 -7.04 2.64
CA GLY A 233 -40.69 -6.28 2.85
C GLY A 233 -39.65 -6.54 1.77
N VAL A 234 -38.65 -5.67 1.69
CA VAL A 234 -37.57 -5.76 0.70
C VAL A 234 -36.26 -6.07 1.43
N ASN A 235 -35.54 -7.11 1.00
CA ASN A 235 -34.24 -7.44 1.56
C ASN A 235 -33.13 -6.69 0.82
N PHE A 236 -32.22 -6.11 1.58
CA PHE A 236 -31.05 -5.42 1.04
C PHE A 236 -29.77 -5.99 1.62
N VAL A 237 -28.66 -5.70 0.93
CA VAL A 237 -27.31 -5.96 1.40
C VAL A 237 -26.51 -4.67 1.32
N LEU A 238 -25.87 -4.30 2.42
CA LEU A 238 -25.01 -3.12 2.47
C LEU A 238 -23.57 -3.55 2.22
N LYS A 239 -22.98 -3.09 1.12
CA LYS A 239 -21.58 -3.35 0.79
C LYS A 239 -20.74 -2.11 1.04
N ILE A 240 -19.61 -2.24 1.73
CA ILE A 240 -18.71 -1.12 2.02
C ILE A 240 -17.32 -1.47 1.53
N LYS A 241 -16.78 -0.66 0.62
CA LYS A 241 -15.36 -0.68 0.28
C LYS A 241 -14.66 0.37 1.09
N VAL A 242 -13.73 -0.04 1.94
CA VAL A 242 -13.04 0.86 2.85
C VAL A 242 -11.53 0.74 2.66
N TRP A 243 -10.90 1.88 2.39
CA TRP A 243 -9.44 1.99 2.33
C TRP A 243 -8.97 2.45 3.70
N VAL A 244 -8.19 1.60 4.38
CA VAL A 244 -7.70 1.88 5.72
C VAL A 244 -6.19 1.82 5.81
N THR A 245 -5.63 2.73 6.61
CA THR A 245 -4.23 2.73 7.01
C THR A 245 -4.14 2.51 8.52
N LEU A 246 -3.53 1.39 8.92
CA LEU A 246 -3.22 1.08 10.30
C LEU A 246 -1.84 1.62 10.67
N LYS A 247 -1.75 2.36 11.79
CA LYS A 247 -0.48 2.88 12.32
C LYS A 247 -0.32 2.52 13.78
N SER A 248 0.90 2.21 14.22
CA SER A 248 1.19 2.00 15.64
C SER A 248 1.66 3.29 16.32
N GLY A 249 1.19 3.55 17.54
CA GLY A 249 1.68 4.66 18.36
C GLY A 249 3.10 4.46 18.89
N MET A 250 3.44 3.23 19.25
CA MET A 250 4.76 2.90 19.82
C MET A 250 5.82 2.71 18.73
N TRP A 251 5.42 2.18 17.58
CA TRP A 251 6.32 1.83 16.49
C TRP A 251 6.03 2.71 15.28
N LEU A 252 6.68 3.88 15.21
CA LEU A 252 6.44 4.87 14.14
C LEU A 252 6.66 4.32 12.72
N TRP A 253 7.54 3.32 12.56
CA TRP A 253 7.77 2.65 11.28
C TRP A 253 6.64 1.72 10.86
N PHE A 254 5.73 1.35 11.77
CA PHE A 254 4.69 0.37 11.47
C PHE A 254 3.50 1.09 10.86
N ARG A 255 3.39 0.95 9.54
CA ARG A 255 2.28 1.42 8.74
C ARG A 255 1.85 0.31 7.80
N ARG A 256 0.55 0.01 7.76
CA ARG A 256 -0.01 -0.97 6.83
C ARG A 256 -1.30 -0.43 6.25
N SER A 257 -1.36 -0.33 4.93
CA SER A 257 -2.57 0.03 4.21
C SER A 257 -3.26 -1.23 3.70
N LEU A 258 -4.59 -1.27 3.82
CA LEU A 258 -5.45 -2.39 3.46
C LEU A 258 -6.68 -1.82 2.75
N MET A 259 -7.21 -2.58 1.80
CA MET A 259 -8.55 -2.35 1.26
C MET A 259 -9.43 -3.46 1.82
N LEU A 260 -10.50 -3.12 2.52
CA LEU A 260 -11.43 -4.08 3.08
C LEU A 260 -12.76 -4.01 2.31
N ASN A 261 -13.37 -5.16 2.11
CA ASN A 261 -14.74 -5.30 1.63
C ASN A 261 -15.58 -5.78 2.80
N VAL A 262 -16.59 -4.99 3.16
CA VAL A 262 -17.56 -5.30 4.21
C VAL A 262 -18.89 -5.61 3.55
N GLU A 263 -19.56 -6.66 4.00
CA GLU A 263 -20.86 -7.08 3.52
C GLU A 263 -21.78 -7.32 4.72
N CYS A 264 -22.86 -6.53 4.82
CA CYS A 264 -23.87 -6.66 5.85
C CYS A 264 -25.15 -7.22 5.20
N ASP A 265 -25.44 -8.48 5.49
CA ASP A 265 -26.57 -9.21 4.93
C ASP A 265 -27.85 -9.07 5.78
N ASP A 266 -28.94 -9.67 5.29
CA ASP A 266 -30.23 -9.78 5.98
C ASP A 266 -30.85 -8.44 6.42
N LEU A 267 -30.63 -7.38 5.64
CA LEU A 267 -31.20 -6.06 5.91
C LEU A 267 -32.62 -5.93 5.36
N LYS A 268 -33.54 -6.75 5.89
CA LYS A 268 -34.95 -6.72 5.50
C LYS A 268 -35.65 -5.47 6.03
N VAL A 269 -36.22 -4.68 5.13
CA VAL A 269 -36.99 -3.47 5.43
C VAL A 269 -38.47 -3.75 5.25
N ASN A 270 -39.23 -3.52 6.32
CA ASN A 270 -40.67 -3.65 6.31
C ASN A 270 -41.29 -2.29 6.01
N PHE A 271 -42.17 -2.25 5.00
CA PHE A 271 -42.92 -1.05 4.63
C PHE A 271 -44.33 -1.17 5.21
N GLY A 272 -44.80 -0.09 5.85
CA GLY A 272 -46.22 0.01 6.23
C GLY A 272 -47.12 -0.15 5.01
N ASN A 273 -48.40 -0.51 5.19
CA ASN A 273 -49.32 -0.81 4.08
C ASN A 273 -49.36 0.32 3.03
N SER A 274 -48.72 0.10 1.87
CA SER A 274 -48.50 1.08 0.78
C SER A 274 -47.73 2.35 1.16
N SER A 275 -46.95 2.31 2.25
CA SER A 275 -46.05 3.38 2.64
C SER A 275 -44.80 3.41 1.76
N ARG A 276 -44.35 4.63 1.41
CA ARG A 276 -43.01 4.86 0.82
C ARG A 276 -41.90 4.92 1.86
N GLU A 277 -42.25 4.69 3.12
CA GLU A 277 -41.36 4.65 4.26
C GLU A 277 -41.33 3.24 4.84
N GLY A 278 -40.12 2.79 5.19
CA GLY A 278 -39.90 1.48 5.76
C GLY A 278 -38.80 1.52 6.81
N THR A 279 -38.88 0.61 7.76
CA THR A 279 -37.86 0.44 8.82
C THR A 279 -37.26 -0.95 8.76
N LEU A 280 -35.98 -1.04 9.13
CA LEU A 280 -35.30 -2.31 9.30
C LEU A 280 -36.08 -3.22 10.25
N GLU A 281 -36.21 -4.49 9.86
CA GLU A 281 -36.77 -5.52 10.71
C GLU A 281 -35.91 -5.71 11.95
N TYR A 282 -36.55 -5.63 13.11
CA TYR A 282 -35.89 -5.86 14.38
C TYR A 282 -35.56 -7.35 14.52
N ILE A 283 -34.28 -7.65 14.50
CA ILE A 283 -33.73 -8.98 14.79
C ILE A 283 -32.93 -8.85 16.06
N LYS A 284 -33.29 -9.64 17.07
CA LYS A 284 -32.52 -9.71 18.32
C LYS A 284 -31.14 -10.29 18.00
N ASP A 285 -30.10 -9.64 18.47
CA ASP A 285 -28.70 -10.06 18.30
C ASP A 285 -28.29 -10.23 16.82
N ARG A 286 -28.64 -9.24 15.97
CA ARG A 286 -28.22 -9.18 14.56
C ARG A 286 -26.70 -9.38 14.43
N GLU A 287 -26.29 -10.22 13.49
CA GLU A 287 -24.89 -10.55 13.25
C GLU A 287 -24.09 -9.33 12.79
N ASP A 288 -22.81 -9.32 13.12
CA ASP A 288 -21.87 -8.32 12.61
C ASP A 288 -21.60 -8.56 11.12
N CYS A 289 -21.28 -7.50 10.40
CA CYS A 289 -21.00 -7.60 8.98
C CYS A 289 -19.74 -8.41 8.70
N TYR A 290 -19.76 -9.17 7.62
CA TYR A 290 -18.61 -9.93 7.17
C TYR A 290 -17.54 -8.99 6.59
N VAL A 291 -16.28 -9.18 6.98
CA VAL A 291 -15.16 -8.35 6.54
C VAL A 291 -14.09 -9.20 5.87
N SER A 292 -13.69 -8.83 4.66
CA SER A 292 -12.63 -9.48 3.88
C SER A 292 -11.65 -8.45 3.33
N ALA A 293 -10.45 -8.88 2.96
CA ALA A 293 -9.35 -8.03 2.47
C ALA A 293 -8.68 -8.65 1.24
#